data_AF-A0A7W5NF83-F1
#
_entry.id   AF-A0A7W5NF83-F1
#
_cell.length_a   1.000
_cell.length_b   1.000
_cell.length_c   1.000
_cell.angle_alpha   90.00
_cell.angle_beta   90.00
_cell.angle_gamma   90.00
#
_symmetry.space_group_name_H-M   'P 1'
#
loop_
_entity.id
_entity.type
_entity.pdbx_description
1 polymer ?
#
loop_
_entity_poly.entity_id
_entity_poly.type
_entity_poly.pdbx_seq_one_letter_code
_entity_poly.pdbx_strand_id
1 'polypeptide(L)'
;MIRKIASIASALVTTLSALPAQAADVPASVVQQVESRLDNQHELQPPIIDASPVMPGAWVYFTDNTAKRPGLTEGNRPYTLDAHLIYEDADHVWHDQLFDRYQEDGGIPKIASVFFAHADQTPRSKSLVVLVQTPQQHYDFGGNFYDGYVYKLTGSTPQGAVFVGLQSDASAPFIGQCQCGFRDGHTEHARYPNADAIRKALAITYPLN
;
A
#
# COMPACT_ATOMS: atom_id res chain seq x y z
N MET A 1 13.20 -66.42 32.23
CA MET A 1 13.88 -65.97 30.98
C MET A 1 13.20 -64.71 30.50
N ILE A 2 13.98 -63.62 30.43
CA ILE A 2 13.58 -62.27 30.07
C ILE A 2 13.45 -62.16 28.55
N ARG A 3 12.35 -61.62 28.03
CA ARG A 3 12.34 -60.99 26.69
C ARG A 3 11.62 -59.65 26.77
N LYS A 4 12.45 -58.60 26.81
CA LYS A 4 12.10 -57.24 26.39
C LYS A 4 11.80 -57.28 24.89
N ILE A 5 10.68 -56.70 24.45
CA ILE A 5 10.52 -56.27 23.06
C ILE A 5 10.31 -54.77 23.08
N ALA A 6 11.16 -54.11 22.30
CA ALA A 6 11.38 -52.68 22.27
C ALA A 6 10.33 -51.95 21.42
N SER A 7 10.21 -50.67 21.76
CA SER A 7 9.48 -49.57 21.15
C SER A 7 9.70 -49.43 19.64
N ILE A 8 8.62 -49.09 18.92
CA ILE A 8 8.70 -48.25 17.71
C ILE A 8 7.53 -47.25 17.78
N ALA A 9 7.76 -46.13 18.47
CA ALA A 9 6.91 -44.95 18.32
C ALA A 9 7.32 -44.24 17.02
N SER A 10 6.48 -44.34 15.99
CA SER A 10 6.63 -43.51 14.78
C SER A 10 6.21 -42.09 15.12
N ALA A 11 7.20 -41.20 15.27
CA ALA A 11 6.96 -39.76 15.34
C ALA A 11 6.65 -39.26 13.93
N LEU A 12 5.37 -39.00 13.67
CA LEU A 12 4.93 -38.30 12.48
C LEU A 12 5.33 -36.82 12.65
N VAL A 13 6.44 -36.41 12.03
CA VAL A 13 6.82 -35.00 11.95
C VAL A 13 5.95 -34.35 10.88
N THR A 14 4.80 -33.80 11.27
CA THR A 14 4.07 -32.85 10.44
C THR A 14 4.84 -31.54 10.45
N THR A 15 5.62 -31.30 9.40
CA THR A 15 6.12 -29.97 9.07
C THR A 15 4.93 -29.10 8.67
N LEU A 16 4.38 -28.35 9.63
CA LEU A 16 3.50 -27.23 9.35
C LEU A 16 4.31 -26.20 8.56
N SER A 17 4.20 -26.25 7.24
CA SER A 17 4.61 -25.14 6.40
C SER A 17 3.61 -24.03 6.66
N ALA A 18 3.99 -23.01 7.42
CA ALA A 18 3.22 -21.79 7.52
C ALA A 18 3.19 -21.17 6.12
N LEU A 19 2.08 -21.38 5.41
CA LEU A 19 1.78 -20.63 4.19
C LEU A 19 1.86 -19.14 4.56
N PRO A 20 2.61 -18.30 3.84
CA PRO A 20 2.47 -16.86 3.98
C PRO A 20 1.00 -16.54 3.76
N ALA A 21 0.44 -15.63 4.54
CA ALA A 21 -0.93 -15.15 4.39
C ALA A 21 -1.08 -14.50 3.00
N GLN A 22 -1.33 -15.32 1.99
CA GLN A 22 -1.62 -14.94 0.62
C GLN A 22 -3.14 -14.88 0.46
N ALA A 23 -3.62 -13.69 0.07
CA ALA A 23 -4.75 -13.53 -0.86
C ALA A 23 -6.10 -14.20 -0.53
N ALA A 24 -6.44 -14.51 0.72
CA ALA A 24 -7.72 -15.17 1.04
C ALA A 24 -8.98 -14.33 0.76
N ASP A 25 -8.85 -13.00 0.65
CA ASP A 25 -9.99 -12.07 0.51
C ASP A 25 -10.14 -11.45 -0.90
N VAL A 26 -9.19 -11.67 -1.82
CA VAL A 26 -9.25 -11.07 -3.17
C VAL A 26 -9.73 -12.13 -4.17
N PRO A 27 -10.86 -11.90 -4.89
CA PRO A 27 -11.35 -12.86 -5.88
C PRO A 27 -10.32 -13.15 -6.98
N ALA A 28 -10.24 -14.41 -7.43
CA ALA A 28 -9.33 -14.81 -8.49
C ALA A 28 -9.54 -14.03 -9.80
N SER A 29 -10.77 -13.63 -10.09
CA SER A 29 -11.08 -12.76 -11.23
C SER A 29 -10.38 -11.41 -11.13
N VAL A 30 -10.32 -10.81 -9.94
CA VAL A 30 -9.61 -9.54 -9.70
C VAL A 30 -8.11 -9.73 -9.91
N VAL A 31 -7.53 -10.80 -9.35
CA VAL A 31 -6.11 -11.11 -9.54
C VAL A 31 -5.77 -11.25 -11.02
N GLN A 32 -6.55 -12.03 -11.76
CA GLN A 32 -6.37 -12.22 -13.20
C GLN A 32 -6.47 -10.90 -13.98
N GLN A 33 -7.38 -10.01 -13.58
CA GLN A 33 -7.55 -8.72 -14.23
C GLN A 33 -6.40 -7.75 -13.90
N VAL A 34 -5.85 -7.79 -12.70
CA VAL A 34 -4.63 -7.05 -12.37
C VAL A 34 -3.45 -7.59 -13.19
N GLU A 35 -3.24 -8.90 -13.20
CA GLU A 35 -2.15 -9.54 -13.94
C GLU A 35 -2.21 -9.28 -15.46
N SER A 36 -3.41 -9.25 -16.05
CA SER A 36 -3.59 -8.99 -17.48
C SER A 36 -3.26 -7.56 -17.90
N ARG A 37 -3.15 -6.62 -16.94
CA ARG A 37 -2.80 -5.21 -17.16
C ARG A 37 -1.33 -4.92 -16.94
N LEU A 38 -0.57 -5.84 -16.35
CA LEU A 38 0.87 -5.70 -16.18
C LEU A 38 1.57 -5.96 -17.52
N ASP A 39 2.47 -5.07 -17.90
CA ASP A 39 3.38 -5.28 -19.02
C ASP A 39 4.78 -5.70 -18.52
N ASN A 40 5.75 -5.80 -19.42
CA ASN A 40 7.12 -6.16 -19.06
C ASN A 40 7.89 -5.04 -18.33
N GLN A 41 7.28 -3.88 -18.11
CA GLN A 41 7.87 -2.73 -17.44
C GLN A 41 7.23 -2.44 -16.08
N HIS A 42 6.08 -3.05 -15.75
CA HIS A 42 5.37 -2.82 -14.49
C HIS A 42 5.31 -4.08 -13.63
N GLU A 43 5.86 -4.00 -12.42
CA GLU A 43 5.85 -5.08 -11.44
C GLU A 43 4.81 -4.79 -10.35
N LEU A 44 3.89 -5.74 -10.11
CA LEU A 44 2.91 -5.62 -9.03
C LEU A 44 3.62 -5.55 -7.68
N GLN A 45 3.29 -4.53 -6.89
CA GLN A 45 3.68 -4.41 -5.49
C GLN A 45 2.51 -4.90 -4.63
N PRO A 46 2.57 -6.14 -4.10
CA PRO A 46 1.51 -6.69 -3.28
C PRO A 46 1.38 -5.94 -1.93
N PRO A 47 0.21 -5.99 -1.29
CA PRO A 47 -0.99 -6.75 -1.70
C PRO A 47 -1.98 -5.91 -2.53
N ILE A 48 -2.89 -6.61 -3.22
CA ILE A 48 -4.13 -6.02 -3.74
C ILE A 48 -5.07 -5.79 -2.54
N ILE A 49 -5.64 -4.59 -2.43
CA ILE A 49 -6.44 -4.14 -1.29
C ILE A 49 -7.92 -4.10 -1.68
N ASP A 50 -8.79 -4.73 -0.90
CA ASP A 50 -10.25 -4.55 -1.00
C ASP A 50 -10.64 -3.14 -0.54
N ALA A 51 -11.16 -2.32 -1.45
CA ALA A 51 -11.61 -0.96 -1.20
C ALA A 51 -13.08 -0.87 -0.77
N SER A 52 -13.76 -1.99 -0.55
CA SER A 52 -15.17 -2.05 -0.13
C SER A 52 -15.55 -1.20 1.08
N PRO A 53 -14.66 -0.92 2.07
CA PRO A 53 -14.98 0.01 3.15
C PRO A 53 -15.27 1.46 2.71
N VAL A 54 -14.88 1.85 1.49
CA VAL A 54 -15.13 3.19 0.91
C VAL A 54 -15.82 3.14 -0.45
N MET A 55 -15.68 2.04 -1.19
CA MET A 55 -16.28 1.81 -2.50
C MET A 55 -16.48 0.30 -2.72
N PRO A 56 -17.67 -0.24 -2.44
CA PRO A 56 -17.98 -1.66 -2.64
C PRO A 56 -17.66 -2.15 -4.05
N GLY A 57 -17.00 -3.31 -4.17
CA GLY A 57 -16.66 -3.89 -5.47
C GLY A 57 -15.51 -3.20 -6.21
N ALA A 58 -14.69 -2.43 -5.49
CA ALA A 58 -13.44 -1.88 -6.02
C ALA A 58 -12.24 -2.42 -5.26
N TRP A 59 -11.09 -2.49 -5.94
CA TRP A 59 -9.82 -2.92 -5.39
C TRP A 59 -8.71 -1.94 -5.76
N VAL A 60 -7.75 -1.76 -4.86
CA VAL A 60 -6.55 -0.94 -5.10
C VAL A 60 -5.35 -1.85 -5.29
N TYR A 61 -4.52 -1.57 -6.28
CA TYR A 61 -3.23 -2.23 -6.47
C TYR A 61 -2.15 -1.22 -6.85
N PHE A 62 -0.89 -1.61 -6.69
CA PHE A 62 0.24 -0.73 -6.90
C PHE A 62 1.24 -1.37 -7.86
N THR A 63 1.85 -0.57 -8.72
CA THR A 63 2.86 -1.07 -9.67
C THR A 63 4.13 -0.24 -9.61
N ASP A 64 5.27 -0.92 -9.55
CA ASP A 64 6.57 -0.29 -9.73
C ASP A 64 6.90 -0.29 -11.22
N ASN A 65 7.17 0.89 -11.78
CA ASN A 65 7.64 1.02 -13.14
C ASN A 65 9.16 0.74 -13.20
N THR A 66 9.48 -0.52 -13.47
CA THR A 66 10.85 -1.02 -13.56
C THR A 66 11.69 -0.34 -14.65
N ALA A 67 11.06 0.13 -15.73
CA ALA A 67 11.73 0.88 -16.79
C ALA A 67 12.11 2.32 -16.38
N LYS A 68 11.47 2.86 -15.34
CA LYS A 68 11.77 4.16 -14.76
C LYS A 68 12.68 4.09 -13.54
N ARG A 69 13.07 2.88 -13.08
CA ARG A 69 14.11 2.74 -12.06
C ARG A 69 15.39 3.38 -12.61
N PRO A 70 15.90 4.46 -12.01
CA PRO A 70 17.13 5.10 -12.45
C PRO A 70 18.24 4.06 -12.48
N GLY A 71 18.78 3.80 -13.66
CA GLY A 71 20.11 3.21 -13.76
C GLY A 71 21.13 4.22 -13.21
N LEU A 72 22.28 3.76 -12.73
CA LEU A 72 23.38 4.62 -12.26
C LEU A 72 23.82 5.68 -13.30
N THR A 73 23.44 5.54 -14.57
CA THR A 73 23.87 6.35 -15.71
C THR A 73 22.78 7.17 -16.38
N GLU A 74 21.49 6.99 -16.05
CA GLU A 74 20.40 7.74 -16.69
C GLU A 74 19.82 8.77 -15.72
N GLY A 75 20.12 10.04 -16.00
CA GLY A 75 20.10 11.13 -15.03
C GLY A 75 18.81 11.32 -14.23
N ASN A 76 18.98 11.51 -12.92
CA ASN A 76 18.06 12.14 -11.94
C ASN A 76 16.55 11.98 -12.18
N ARG A 77 16.08 10.83 -12.64
CA ARG A 77 14.64 10.55 -12.63
C ARG A 77 14.28 10.05 -11.24
N PRO A 78 13.17 10.48 -10.64
CA PRO A 78 12.71 9.89 -9.40
C PRO A 78 12.22 8.47 -9.67
N TYR A 79 12.35 7.59 -8.68
CA TYR A 79 11.68 6.29 -8.72
C TYR A 79 10.17 6.49 -8.60
N THR A 80 9.37 5.65 -9.25
CA THR A 80 7.91 5.83 -9.32
C THR A 80 7.15 4.59 -8.90
N LEU A 81 6.12 4.80 -8.08
CA LEU A 81 5.15 3.77 -7.69
C LEU A 81 3.75 4.26 -8.05
N ASP A 82 3.07 3.55 -8.94
CA ASP A 82 1.76 3.91 -9.46
C ASP A 82 0.66 3.26 -8.64
N ALA A 83 -0.41 4.00 -8.34
CA ALA A 83 -1.57 3.54 -7.59
C ALA A 83 -2.80 3.46 -8.49
N HIS A 84 -3.39 2.28 -8.55
CA HIS A 84 -4.50 1.95 -9.44
C HIS A 84 -5.74 1.53 -8.67
N LEU A 85 -6.91 1.90 -9.17
CA LEU A 85 -8.21 1.41 -8.73
C LEU A 85 -8.82 0.56 -9.86
N ILE A 86 -9.19 -0.67 -9.54
CA ILE A 86 -9.84 -1.60 -10.47
C ILE A 86 -11.23 -2.01 -9.96
N TYR A 87 -12.21 -2.08 -10.84
CA TYR A 87 -13.57 -2.49 -10.53
C TYR A 87 -14.31 -3.01 -11.76
N GLU A 88 -15.37 -3.76 -11.55
CA GLU A 88 -16.29 -4.23 -12.59
C GLU A 88 -17.63 -3.50 -12.46
N ASP A 89 -18.20 -3.06 -13.58
CA ASP A 89 -19.53 -2.43 -13.60
C ASP A 89 -20.67 -3.43 -13.78
N ALA A 90 -21.91 -2.94 -13.84
CA ALA A 90 -23.09 -3.79 -13.99
C ALA A 90 -23.17 -4.51 -15.35
N ASP A 91 -22.45 -4.03 -16.36
CA ASP A 91 -22.37 -4.62 -17.69
C ASP A 91 -21.18 -5.61 -17.80
N HIS A 92 -20.53 -5.93 -16.68
CA HIS A 92 -19.35 -6.77 -16.58
C HIS A 92 -18.13 -6.23 -17.33
N VAL A 93 -18.04 -4.89 -17.46
CA VAL A 93 -16.86 -4.22 -18.00
C VAL A 93 -15.92 -3.89 -16.86
N TRP A 94 -14.65 -4.29 -17.02
CA TRP A 94 -13.59 -3.99 -16.06
C TRP A 94 -12.95 -2.64 -16.35
N HIS A 95 -12.99 -1.76 -15.35
CA HIS A 95 -12.39 -0.44 -15.36
C HIS A 95 -11.10 -0.46 -14.55
N ASP A 96 -10.04 0.17 -15.07
CA ASP A 96 -8.78 0.43 -14.35
C ASP A 96 -8.42 1.90 -14.47
N GLN A 97 -8.22 2.52 -13.31
CA GLN A 97 -7.89 3.93 -13.19
C GLN A 97 -6.60 4.09 -12.41
N LEU A 98 -5.55 4.59 -13.09
CA LEU A 98 -4.42 5.23 -12.42
C LEU A 98 -4.95 6.48 -11.70
N PHE A 99 -4.86 6.51 -10.37
CA PHE A 99 -5.33 7.64 -9.57
C PHE A 99 -4.22 8.43 -8.89
N ASP A 100 -3.04 7.84 -8.69
CA ASP A 100 -1.88 8.56 -8.19
C ASP A 100 -0.57 7.93 -8.65
N ARG A 101 0.52 8.70 -8.55
CA ARG A 101 1.89 8.29 -8.81
C ARG A 101 2.79 8.88 -7.72
N TYR A 102 3.32 8.01 -6.86
CA TYR A 102 4.28 8.39 -5.84
C TYR A 102 5.68 8.46 -6.44
N GLN A 103 6.37 9.57 -6.21
CA GLN A 103 7.69 9.82 -6.76
C GLN A 103 8.60 10.31 -5.67
N GLU A 104 9.80 9.74 -5.60
CA GLU A 104 10.81 10.19 -4.66
C GLU A 104 12.21 9.92 -5.20
N ASP A 105 13.13 10.81 -4.84
CA ASP A 105 14.55 10.65 -5.14
C ASP A 105 15.24 9.79 -4.07
N GLY A 106 16.36 9.16 -4.40
CA GLY A 106 17.19 8.47 -3.41
C GLY A 106 16.73 7.06 -3.00
N GLY A 107 15.57 6.59 -3.47
CA GLY A 107 15.18 5.18 -3.38
C GLY A 107 13.81 4.85 -3.98
N ILE A 108 13.49 3.55 -4.05
CA ILE A 108 12.22 3.05 -4.60
C ILE A 108 11.10 3.26 -3.56
N PRO A 109 10.04 4.03 -3.86
CA PRO A 109 8.86 4.12 -3.00
C PRO A 109 8.20 2.77 -2.81
N LYS A 110 7.75 2.49 -1.59
CA LYS A 110 7.09 1.24 -1.21
C LYS A 110 5.84 1.53 -0.41
N ILE A 111 4.82 0.69 -0.55
CA ILE A 111 3.65 0.77 0.31
C ILE A 111 4.01 0.26 1.71
N ALA A 112 3.99 1.16 2.69
CA ALA A 112 4.17 0.79 4.08
C ALA A 112 2.85 0.35 4.72
N SER A 113 1.74 1.02 4.38
CA SER A 113 0.40 0.58 4.79
C SER A 113 -0.69 1.19 3.91
N VAL A 114 -1.80 0.47 3.77
CA VAL A 114 -3.05 0.98 3.20
C VAL A 114 -4.17 0.72 4.18
N PHE A 115 -5.00 1.72 4.44
CA PHE A 115 -6.08 1.59 5.40
C PHE A 115 -7.20 2.61 5.18
N PHE A 116 -8.28 2.48 5.96
CA PHE A 116 -9.45 3.35 5.85
C PHE A 116 -9.69 4.12 7.15
N ALA A 117 -9.86 5.44 7.07
CA ALA A 117 -10.06 6.32 8.22
C ALA A 117 -11.03 7.46 7.89
N HIS A 118 -11.62 8.09 8.90
CA HIS A 118 -12.37 9.34 8.70
C HIS A 118 -11.39 10.48 8.46
N ALA A 119 -11.63 11.28 7.43
CA ALA A 119 -10.80 12.42 7.08
C ALA A 119 -11.62 13.64 6.62
N ASP A 120 -12.91 13.64 6.95
CA ASP A 120 -13.81 14.76 6.80
C ASP A 120 -14.91 14.67 7.87
N GLN A 121 -15.77 15.68 7.94
CA GLN A 121 -16.85 15.75 8.95
C GLN A 121 -18.10 14.95 8.54
N THR A 122 -18.07 14.21 7.42
CA THR A 122 -19.24 13.47 6.95
C THR A 122 -19.40 12.21 7.79
N PRO A 123 -20.50 12.07 8.55
CA PRO A 123 -20.71 10.90 9.39
C PRO A 123 -20.68 9.62 8.54
N ARG A 124 -19.98 8.59 9.03
CA ARG A 124 -19.86 7.27 8.40
C ARG A 124 -19.11 7.22 7.07
N SER A 125 -18.62 8.35 6.54
CA SER A 125 -17.74 8.30 5.37
C SER A 125 -16.30 8.05 5.79
N LYS A 126 -15.70 6.98 5.27
CA LYS A 126 -14.26 6.76 5.35
C LYS A 126 -13.58 7.30 4.07
N SER A 127 -12.28 7.49 4.18
CA SER A 127 -11.34 7.79 3.11
C SER A 127 -10.32 6.67 3.03
N LEU A 128 -9.82 6.41 1.82
CA LEU A 128 -8.66 5.56 1.59
C LEU A 128 -7.41 6.34 2.04
N VAL A 129 -6.53 5.70 2.78
CA VAL A 129 -5.25 6.28 3.20
C VAL A 129 -4.12 5.36 2.75
N VAL A 130 -3.16 5.92 2.05
CA VAL A 130 -1.96 5.23 1.59
C VAL A 130 -0.75 5.87 2.28
N LEU A 131 0.01 5.07 3.02
CA LEU A 131 1.31 5.47 3.56
C LEU A 131 2.40 4.85 2.71
N VAL A 132 3.20 5.72 2.10
CA VAL A 132 4.35 5.36 1.28
C VAL A 132 5.60 5.56 2.12
N GLN A 133 6.52 4.61 2.02
CA GLN A 133 7.85 4.69 2.60
C GLN A 133 8.88 4.63 1.48
N THR A 134 9.81 5.57 1.45
CA THR A 134 10.95 5.56 0.53
C THR A 134 12.24 5.44 1.32
N PRO A 135 12.96 4.31 1.22
CA PRO A 135 14.29 4.17 1.81
C PRO A 135 15.25 5.17 1.16
N GLN A 136 15.97 5.93 1.99
CA GLN A 136 16.92 6.95 1.55
C GLN A 136 18.36 6.46 1.71
N GLN A 137 19.14 6.54 0.64
CA GLN A 137 20.57 6.25 0.61
C GLN A 137 21.33 7.43 0.00
N HIS A 138 21.65 8.43 0.82
CA HIS A 138 22.39 9.62 0.43
C HIS A 138 23.76 9.69 1.14
N TYR A 139 24.70 10.46 0.59
CA TYR A 139 26.03 10.64 1.19
C TYR A 139 25.96 11.33 2.56
N ASP A 140 25.02 12.27 2.70
CA ASP A 140 24.86 13.10 3.90
C ASP A 140 23.83 12.57 4.89
N PHE A 141 22.92 11.70 4.46
CA PHE A 141 21.87 11.14 5.31
C PHE A 141 21.38 9.78 4.80
N GLY A 142 20.84 8.98 5.71
CA GLY A 142 20.19 7.73 5.38
C GLY A 142 19.01 7.47 6.31
N GLY A 143 18.08 6.62 5.88
CA GLY A 143 16.87 6.32 6.66
C GLY A 143 15.67 6.09 5.76
N ASN A 144 14.53 6.64 6.15
CA ASN A 144 13.30 6.53 5.37
C ASN A 144 12.55 7.85 5.34
N PHE A 145 12.04 8.21 4.17
CA PHE A 145 10.97 9.18 4.03
C PHE A 145 9.61 8.47 4.11
N TYR A 146 8.62 9.19 4.64
CA TYR A 146 7.24 8.75 4.76
C TYR A 146 6.30 9.83 4.25
N ASP A 147 5.38 9.43 3.36
CA ASP A 147 4.31 10.28 2.84
C ASP A 147 2.96 9.61 3.01
N GLY A 148 2.04 10.29 3.70
CA GLY A 148 0.66 9.85 3.88
C GLY A 148 -0.30 10.60 2.96
N TYR A 149 -0.99 9.86 2.10
CA TYR A 149 -1.98 10.39 1.16
C TYR A 149 -3.38 9.93 1.55
N VAL A 150 -4.32 10.88 1.54
CA VAL A 150 -5.72 10.64 1.90
C VAL A 150 -6.60 10.88 0.68
N TYR A 151 -7.40 9.89 0.29
CA TYR A 151 -8.26 9.94 -0.88
C TYR A 151 -9.73 9.73 -0.54
N LYS A 152 -10.57 10.53 -1.18
CA LYS A 152 -12.01 10.34 -1.20
C LYS A 152 -12.41 9.60 -2.45
N LEU A 153 -13.08 8.47 -2.30
CA LEU A 153 -13.73 7.77 -3.41
C LEU A 153 -15.20 8.22 -3.47
N THR A 154 -15.66 8.58 -4.66
CA THR A 154 -17.06 8.95 -4.92
C THR A 154 -17.56 8.29 -6.20
N GLY A 155 -18.88 8.32 -6.42
CA GLY A 155 -19.51 7.64 -7.55
C GLY A 155 -20.01 6.23 -7.19
N SER A 156 -20.01 5.33 -8.17
CA SER A 156 -20.58 3.98 -8.06
C SER A 156 -19.94 3.01 -9.04
N THR A 157 -19.46 1.87 -8.53
CA THR A 157 -18.89 0.78 -9.34
C THR A 157 -19.92 0.18 -10.32
N PRO A 158 -21.17 -0.19 -9.94
CA PRO A 158 -22.18 -0.62 -10.89
C PRO A 158 -22.47 0.36 -12.03
N GLN A 159 -22.27 1.66 -11.82
CA GLN A 159 -22.53 2.69 -12.83
C GLN A 159 -21.33 2.94 -13.76
N GLY A 160 -20.21 2.25 -13.55
CA GLY A 160 -18.99 2.48 -14.33
C GLY A 160 -18.35 3.85 -14.08
N ALA A 161 -18.69 4.51 -12.98
CA ALA A 161 -18.31 5.90 -12.73
C ALA A 161 -17.80 6.06 -11.29
N VAL A 162 -16.51 5.81 -11.11
CA VAL A 162 -15.80 6.04 -9.84
C VAL A 162 -14.77 7.15 -10.00
N PHE A 163 -14.68 8.02 -8.99
CA PHE A 163 -13.71 9.10 -8.93
C PHE A 163 -12.89 8.99 -7.66
N VAL A 164 -11.57 9.07 -7.79
CA VAL A 164 -10.62 9.10 -6.68
C VAL A 164 -10.03 10.51 -6.58
N GLY A 165 -10.36 11.23 -5.50
CA GLY A 165 -9.89 12.59 -5.28
C GLY A 165 -8.95 12.69 -4.09
N LEU A 166 -7.75 13.25 -4.31
CA LEU A 166 -6.80 13.57 -3.23
C LEU A 166 -7.39 14.65 -2.30
N GLN A 167 -7.52 14.34 -1.02
CA GLN A 167 -7.88 15.29 0.03
C GLN A 167 -6.59 16.00 0.49
N SER A 168 -6.20 17.05 -0.24
CA SER A 168 -4.92 17.75 -0.03
C SER A 168 -4.75 18.25 1.41
N ASP A 169 -5.78 18.92 1.97
CA ASP A 169 -5.73 19.44 3.34
C ASP A 169 -5.58 18.32 4.40
N ALA A 170 -6.25 17.18 4.18
CA ALA A 170 -6.15 16.03 5.07
C ALA A 170 -4.80 15.30 4.93
N SER A 171 -4.17 15.37 3.76
CA SER A 171 -2.87 14.72 3.48
C SER A 171 -1.69 15.57 3.95
N ALA A 172 -1.80 16.89 3.88
CA ALA A 172 -0.69 17.84 4.10
C ALA A 172 0.15 17.58 5.37
N PRO A 173 -0.42 17.22 6.55
CA PRO A 173 0.39 16.95 7.75
C PRO A 173 1.27 15.70 7.67
N PHE A 174 1.03 14.82 6.70
CA PHE A 174 1.67 13.51 6.56
C PHE A 174 2.68 13.45 5.44
N ILE A 175 2.90 14.54 4.71
CA ILE A 175 3.87 14.63 3.60
C ILE A 175 5.25 15.05 4.13
N GLY A 176 6.32 14.56 3.50
CA GLY A 176 7.71 14.97 3.72
C GLY A 176 8.26 14.57 5.09
N GLN A 177 7.79 13.47 5.67
CA GLN A 177 8.23 13.05 7.01
C GLN A 177 9.53 12.25 6.90
N CYS A 178 10.61 12.71 7.54
CA CYS A 178 11.89 12.02 7.55
C CYS A 178 12.13 11.29 8.87
N GLN A 179 12.44 10.00 8.78
CA GLN A 179 13.02 9.19 9.83
C GLN A 179 14.46 8.87 9.42
N CYS A 180 15.36 9.83 9.60
CA CYS A 180 16.71 9.77 9.04
C CYS A 180 17.78 10.09 10.08
N GLY A 181 18.95 9.49 9.88
CA GLY A 181 20.19 9.88 10.54
C GLY A 181 21.09 10.63 9.57
N PHE A 182 21.67 11.72 10.04
CA PHE A 182 22.53 12.59 9.25
C PHE A 182 23.99 12.41 9.65
N ARG A 183 24.88 12.67 8.69
CA ARG A 183 26.32 12.45 8.82
C ARG A 183 26.97 13.29 9.94
N ASP A 184 26.43 14.47 10.22
CA ASP A 184 26.88 15.34 11.31
C ASP A 184 26.41 14.88 12.71
N GLY A 185 25.65 13.78 12.77
CA GLY A 185 25.19 13.14 14.00
C GLY A 185 23.78 13.55 14.45
N HIS A 186 23.10 14.48 13.78
CA HIS A 186 21.70 14.76 14.10
C HIS A 186 20.77 13.69 13.53
N THR A 187 19.58 13.57 14.12
CA THR A 187 18.55 12.62 13.71
C THR A 187 17.20 13.31 13.63
N GLU A 188 16.45 13.00 12.59
CA GLU A 188 15.04 13.36 12.47
C GLU A 188 14.16 12.15 12.74
N HIS A 189 12.97 12.42 13.28
CA HIS A 189 11.97 11.41 13.56
C HIS A 189 10.68 11.77 12.86
N ALA A 190 10.19 10.86 12.02
CA ALA A 190 8.92 11.03 11.35
C ALA A 190 7.82 11.11 12.40
N ARG A 191 6.96 12.14 12.31
CA ARG A 191 5.87 12.33 13.27
C ARG A 191 4.79 11.26 13.13
N TYR A 192 4.60 10.76 11.91
CA TYR A 192 3.55 9.81 11.56
C TYR A 192 4.08 8.60 10.76
N PRO A 193 4.95 7.75 11.34
CA PRO A 193 5.66 6.71 10.61
C PRO A 193 4.82 5.46 10.32
N ASN A 194 3.55 5.42 10.75
CA ASN A 194 2.69 4.24 10.63
C ASN A 194 1.20 4.61 10.64
N ALA A 195 0.37 3.63 10.27
CA ALA A 195 -1.08 3.77 10.19
C ALA A 195 -1.71 4.26 11.50
N ASP A 196 -1.28 3.76 12.66
CA ASP A 196 -1.86 4.14 13.95
C ASP A 196 -1.62 5.62 14.29
N ALA A 197 -0.44 6.14 13.98
CA ALA A 197 -0.12 7.54 14.18
C ALA A 197 -1.00 8.45 13.30
N ILE A 198 -1.17 8.09 12.03
CA ILE A 198 -2.02 8.84 11.09
C ILE A 198 -3.50 8.75 11.51
N ARG A 199 -4.00 7.56 11.88
CA ARG A 199 -5.37 7.39 12.38
C ARG A 199 -5.67 8.28 13.57
N LYS A 200 -4.75 8.34 14.55
CA LYS A 200 -4.89 9.20 15.72
C LYS A 200 -4.93 10.67 15.33
N ALA A 201 -4.06 11.10 14.42
CA ALA A 201 -4.04 12.48 13.94
C ALA A 201 -5.34 12.85 13.22
N LEU A 202 -5.81 12.00 12.32
CA LEU A 202 -7.07 12.19 11.61
C LEU A 202 -8.27 12.23 12.56
N ALA A 203 -8.33 11.34 13.56
CA ALA A 203 -9.42 11.32 14.54
C ALA A 203 -9.47 12.57 15.43
N ILE A 204 -8.33 13.21 15.69
CA ILE A 204 -8.25 14.48 16.42
C ILE A 204 -8.78 15.63 15.55
N THR A 205 -8.37 15.68 14.28
CA THR A 205 -8.77 16.73 13.33
C THR A 205 -10.23 16.60 12.88
N TYR A 206 -10.69 15.36 12.70
CA TYR A 206 -12.02 15.00 12.18
C TYR A 206 -12.73 14.07 13.18
N PRO A 207 -13.16 14.58 14.35
CA PRO A 207 -13.85 13.77 15.33
C PRO A 207 -15.21 13.29 14.80
N LEU A 208 -15.55 12.05 15.12
CA LEU A 208 -16.89 11.52 14.90
C LEU A 208 -17.82 12.09 15.98
N ASN A 209 -18.72 12.98 15.57
CA ASN A 209 -19.82 13.47 16.41
C ASN A 209 -21.02 12.53 16.33
#